data_AF-A0A7Y7L9J9-F1
#
_entry.id   AF-A0A7Y7L9J9-F1
#
_cell.length_a   1.000
_cell.length_b   1.000
_cell.length_c   1.000
_cell.angle_alpha   90.00
_cell.angle_beta   90.00
_cell.angle_gamma   90.00
#
_symmetry.space_group_name_H-M   'P 1'
#
loop_
_entity.id
_entity.type
_entity.pdbx_description
1 polymer ?
#
loop_
_entity_poly.entity_id
_entity_poly.type
_entity_poly.pdbx_seq_one_letter_code
_entity_poly.pdbx_strand_id
1 'polypeptide(L)'
;MKPGDKVICINDKIDPEKMAEIRQDFEIWITKDKEYTIREILDNNGIVTGLLLEEVHNFPKFFKLINRFQEPAFAQWRFRKLNYASPEAEAVSEDLELVEHIEKEQQLVK
;
A
#
# COMPACT_ATOMS: atom_id res chain seq x y z
N MET A 1 7.74 0.79 -0.46
CA MET A 1 6.39 0.19 -0.61
C MET A 1 6.57 -1.16 -1.30
N LYS A 2 5.75 -2.15 -0.96
CA LYS A 2 5.73 -3.48 -1.59
C LYS A 2 4.29 -4.01 -1.69
N PRO A 3 4.01 -5.02 -2.54
CA PRO A 3 2.73 -5.72 -2.51
C PRO A 3 2.34 -6.15 -1.08
N GLY A 4 1.05 -6.01 -0.76
CA GLY A 4 0.47 -6.21 0.57
C GLY A 4 0.59 -5.01 1.52
N ASP A 5 1.44 -4.02 1.25
CA ASP A 5 1.48 -2.80 2.09
C ASP A 5 0.16 -2.02 1.94
N LYS A 6 -0.39 -1.56 3.06
CA LYS A 6 -1.49 -0.58 3.08
C LYS A 6 -0.97 0.83 2.86
N VAL A 7 -1.71 1.61 2.08
CA VAL A 7 -1.39 2.99 1.72
C VAL A 7 -2.64 3.86 1.76
N ILE A 8 -2.46 5.16 2.01
CA ILE A 8 -3.52 6.17 1.89
C ILE A 8 -3.25 7.05 0.67
N CYS A 9 -4.29 7.34 -0.11
CA CYS A 9 -4.19 8.30 -1.21
C CYS A 9 -4.08 9.72 -0.65
N ILE A 10 -2.97 10.41 -0.92
CA ILE A 10 -2.72 11.79 -0.51
C ILE A 10 -2.95 12.79 -1.65
N ASN A 11 -2.99 12.32 -2.91
CA ASN A 11 -3.22 13.16 -4.08
C ASN A 11 -3.97 12.42 -5.20
N ASP A 12 -5.27 12.70 -5.32
CA ASP A 12 -6.14 12.21 -6.38
C ASP A 12 -6.30 13.21 -7.55
N LYS A 13 -5.58 14.33 -7.55
CA LYS A 13 -5.76 15.34 -8.59
C LYS A 13 -5.30 14.82 -9.94
N ILE A 14 -6.12 15.07 -10.95
CA ILE A 14 -5.79 14.84 -12.35
C ILE A 14 -5.31 16.16 -12.93
N ASP A 15 -4.23 16.11 -13.71
CA ASP A 15 -3.76 17.26 -14.49
C ASP A 15 -4.86 17.67 -15.49
N PRO A 16 -5.37 18.92 -15.45
CA PRO A 16 -6.45 19.37 -16.33
C PRO A 16 -6.18 19.13 -17.82
N GLU A 17 -4.93 19.25 -18.27
CA GLU A 17 -4.55 19.05 -19.67
C GLU A 17 -4.64 17.57 -20.09
N LYS A 18 -4.51 16.65 -19.14
CA LYS A 18 -4.54 15.20 -19.35
C LYS A 18 -5.87 14.56 -18.93
N MET A 19 -6.85 15.37 -18.51
CA MET A 19 -8.08 14.87 -17.91
C MET A 19 -8.88 13.95 -18.84
N ALA A 20 -8.96 14.29 -20.13
CA ALA A 20 -9.70 13.50 -21.10
C ALA A 20 -9.07 12.11 -21.32
N GLU A 21 -7.75 12.07 -21.52
CA GLU A 21 -6.99 10.81 -21.69
C GLU A 21 -7.08 9.94 -20.43
N ILE A 22 -6.83 10.53 -19.26
CA ILE A 22 -6.86 9.80 -17.99
C ILE A 22 -8.25 9.21 -17.71
N ARG A 23 -9.33 9.92 -17.99
CA ARG A 23 -10.70 9.40 -17.80
C ARG A 23 -11.10 8.35 -18.84
N GLN A 24 -10.43 8.30 -19.99
CA GLN A 24 -10.63 7.25 -20.97
C GLN A 24 -9.89 5.97 -20.58
N ASP A 25 -8.71 6.11 -19.98
CA ASP A 25 -7.88 4.98 -19.57
C ASP A 25 -8.35 4.38 -18.23
N PHE A 26 -8.72 5.22 -17.27
CA PHE A 26 -9.16 4.81 -15.93
C PHE A 26 -10.69 4.88 -15.80
N GLU A 27 -11.34 3.72 -15.69
CA GLU A 27 -12.77 3.63 -15.36
C GLU A 27 -13.03 3.95 -13.89
N ILE A 28 -12.11 3.53 -13.02
CA ILE A 28 -12.15 3.76 -11.59
C ILE A 28 -10.90 4.54 -11.20
N TRP A 29 -11.12 5.72 -10.63
CA TRP A 29 -10.08 6.59 -10.12
C TRP A 29 -9.98 6.49 -8.59
N ILE A 30 -8.78 6.69 -8.05
CA ILE A 30 -8.56 6.75 -6.61
C ILE A 30 -9.20 7.99 -5.99
N THR A 31 -9.71 7.84 -4.78
CA THR A 31 -10.23 8.94 -3.94
C THR A 31 -9.19 9.36 -2.91
N LYS A 32 -8.98 10.67 -2.73
CA LYS A 32 -8.15 11.21 -1.64
C LYS A 32 -8.64 10.74 -0.27
N ASP A 33 -7.69 10.54 0.65
CA ASP A 33 -7.90 10.13 2.04
C ASP A 33 -8.52 8.73 2.22
N LYS A 34 -8.73 7.98 1.13
CA LYS A 34 -9.10 6.57 1.16
C LYS A 34 -7.86 5.68 1.24
N GLU A 35 -7.99 4.60 2.01
CA GLU A 35 -6.98 3.56 2.14
C GLU A 35 -7.10 2.51 1.03
N TYR A 36 -5.96 1.97 0.64
CA TYR A 36 -5.82 0.93 -0.38
C TYR A 36 -4.72 -0.04 0.01
N THR A 37 -4.72 -1.19 -0.65
CA THR A 37 -3.71 -2.23 -0.50
C THR A 37 -2.97 -2.40 -1.82
N ILE A 38 -1.64 -2.37 -1.80
CA ILE A 38 -0.85 -2.56 -3.03
C ILE A 38 -0.97 -4.01 -3.49
N ARG A 39 -1.49 -4.22 -4.70
CA ARG A 39 -1.55 -5.52 -5.37
C ARG A 39 -0.24 -5.84 -6.10
N GLU A 40 0.24 -4.88 -6.90
CA GLU A 40 1.45 -5.06 -7.71
C GLU A 40 2.18 -3.74 -7.91
N ILE A 41 3.50 -3.81 -8.10
CA ILE A 41 4.34 -2.68 -8.45
C ILE A 41 4.89 -2.90 -9.86
N LEU A 42 4.54 -2.00 -10.78
CA LEU A 42 4.97 -2.04 -12.16
C LEU A 42 6.16 -1.10 -12.39
N ASP A 43 7.24 -1.66 -12.96
CA ASP A 43 8.34 -0.87 -13.51
C ASP A 43 7.99 -0.47 -14.96
N ASN A 44 7.73 0.83 -15.15
CA ASN A 44 7.40 1.43 -16.43
C ASN A 44 8.67 1.96 -17.13
N ASN A 45 9.68 1.11 -17.29
CA ASN A 45 10.97 1.45 -17.91
C ASN A 45 11.66 2.67 -17.26
N GLY A 46 11.59 2.78 -15.94
CA GLY A 46 12.21 3.88 -15.19
C GLY A 46 11.52 5.25 -15.30
N ILE A 47 10.34 5.36 -15.94
CA ILE A 47 9.61 6.63 -16.05
C ILE A 47 8.95 7.00 -14.72
N VAL A 48 8.02 6.17 -14.25
CA VAL A 48 7.33 6.32 -12.96
C VAL A 48 6.93 4.93 -12.47
N THR A 49 7.26 4.62 -11.23
CA THR A 49 6.79 3.40 -10.56
C THR A 49 5.26 3.42 -10.43
N GLY A 50 4.62 2.47 -11.10
CA GLY A 50 3.17 2.29 -11.09
C GLY A 50 2.72 1.36 -9.98
N LEU A 51 1.61 1.66 -9.33
CA LEU A 51 0.96 0.82 -8.34
C LEU A 51 -0.40 0.34 -8.87
N LEU A 52 -0.61 -0.97 -8.81
CA LEU A 52 -1.95 -1.56 -8.87
C LEU A 52 -2.46 -1.79 -7.44
N LEU A 53 -3.77 -1.63 -7.25
CA LEU A 53 -4.42 -1.73 -5.95
C LEU A 53 -5.36 -2.94 -5.95
N GLU A 54 -5.64 -3.49 -4.77
CA GLU A 54 -6.62 -4.59 -4.61
C GLU A 54 -8.06 -4.08 -4.74
N GLU A 55 -8.31 -2.84 -4.32
CA GLU A 55 -9.67 -2.28 -4.29
C GLU A 55 -10.08 -1.61 -5.61
N VAL A 56 -9.14 -1.49 -6.55
CA VAL A 56 -9.34 -0.79 -7.83
C VAL A 56 -8.75 -1.62 -8.96
N HIS A 57 -9.64 -2.10 -9.84
CA HIS A 57 -9.28 -2.83 -11.05
C HIS A 57 -9.80 -2.08 -12.28
N ASN A 58 -8.91 -1.77 -13.20
CA ASN A 58 -9.24 -1.17 -14.49
C ASN A 58 -8.95 -2.16 -15.63
N PHE A 59 -9.61 -2.00 -16.77
CA PHE A 59 -9.30 -2.84 -17.92
C PHE A 59 -7.92 -2.49 -18.49
N PRO A 60 -7.12 -3.50 -18.85
CA PRO A 60 -5.86 -3.25 -19.55
C PRO A 60 -6.05 -2.49 -20.86
N LYS A 61 -5.14 -1.55 -21.11
CA LYS A 61 -5.07 -0.72 -22.33
C LYS A 61 -3.67 -0.76 -22.90
N PHE A 62 -3.54 -0.35 -24.17
CA PHE A 62 -2.25 -0.20 -24.80
C PHE A 62 -1.66 1.19 -24.51
N PHE A 63 -0.57 1.23 -23.74
CA PHE A 63 0.14 2.47 -23.43
C PHE A 63 1.29 2.68 -24.40
N LYS A 64 1.18 3.70 -25.25
CA LYS A 64 2.20 4.06 -26.25
C LYS A 64 3.57 4.36 -25.61
N LEU A 65 3.58 5.04 -24.46
CA LEU A 65 4.79 5.51 -23.79
C LEU A 65 5.72 4.35 -23.38
N ILE A 66 5.15 3.21 -23.01
CA ILE A 66 5.89 2.01 -22.60
C ILE A 66 5.76 0.86 -23.61
N ASN A 67 5.04 1.09 -24.72
CA ASN A 67 4.76 0.14 -25.79
C ASN A 67 4.27 -1.22 -25.27
N ARG A 68 3.31 -1.22 -24.34
CA ARG A 68 2.83 -2.44 -23.66
C ARG A 68 1.32 -2.38 -23.40
N PHE A 69 0.68 -3.54 -23.44
CA PHE A 69 -0.68 -3.73 -22.92
C PHE A 69 -0.61 -4.00 -21.41
N GLN A 70 -1.19 -3.14 -20.59
CA GLN A 70 -1.22 -3.31 -19.14
C GLN A 70 -2.42 -2.61 -18.53
N GLU A 71 -2.74 -2.92 -17.28
CA GLU A 71 -3.68 -2.14 -16.49
C GLU A 71 -3.10 -0.74 -16.20
N PRO A 72 -3.90 0.34 -16.34
CA PRO A 72 -3.47 1.67 -15.92
C PRO A 72 -3.09 1.67 -14.44
N ALA A 73 -1.81 1.97 -14.15
CA ALA A 73 -1.28 2.00 -12.80
C ALA A 73 -1.19 3.44 -12.25
N PHE A 74 -1.38 3.57 -10.95
CA PHE A 74 -1.29 4.86 -10.28
C PHE A 74 0.15 5.17 -9.90
N ALA A 75 0.58 6.42 -10.09
CA ALA A 75 1.93 6.82 -9.70
C ALA A 75 2.14 6.70 -8.18
N GLN A 76 3.26 6.09 -7.76
CA GLN A 76 3.58 5.85 -6.35
C GLN A 76 3.48 7.11 -5.46
N TRP A 77 3.86 8.29 -5.98
CA TRP A 77 3.84 9.55 -5.24
C TRP A 77 2.44 10.02 -4.83
N ARG A 78 1.37 9.44 -5.41
CA ARG A 78 -0.02 9.71 -5.01
C ARG A 78 -0.38 9.13 -3.65
N PHE A 79 0.47 8.25 -3.12
CA PHE A 79 0.19 7.50 -1.91
C PHE A 79 1.24 7.72 -0.84
N ARG A 80 0.80 7.58 0.42
CA ARG A 80 1.67 7.48 1.58
C ARG A 80 1.48 6.11 2.22
N LYS A 81 2.59 5.46 2.58
CA LYS A 81 2.55 4.17 3.28
C LYS A 81 1.95 4.36 4.66
N LEU A 82 1.01 3.48 5.02
CA LEU A 82 0.49 3.37 6.38
C LEU A 82 1.34 2.33 7.12
N ASN A 83 1.81 2.71 8.30
CA ASN A 83 2.46 1.80 9.22
C ASN A 83 1.45 1.54 10.33
N TYR A 84 0.66 0.47 10.18
CA TYR A 84 -0.04 -0.06 11.34
C TYR A 84 1.04 -0.71 12.22
N ALA A 85 1.08 -0.36 13.49
CA ALA A 85 1.87 -1.13 14.44
C ALA A 85 1.35 -2.58 14.35
N SER A 86 2.20 -3.50 13.91
CA SER A 86 1.85 -4.92 13.98
C SER A 86 1.59 -5.26 15.45
N PRO A 87 0.49 -5.97 15.79
CA PRO A 87 0.27 -6.50 17.15
C PRO A 87 1.41 -7.41 17.65
N GLU A 88 2.29 -7.85 16.74
CA GLU A 88 3.49 -8.63 17.04
C GLU A 88 4.49 -7.90 17.96
N ALA A 89 4.38 -6.58 18.11
CA ALA A 89 5.21 -5.82 19.05
C ALA A 89 4.67 -5.81 20.50
N GLU A 90 3.39 -6.13 20.71
CA GLU A 90 2.76 -6.13 22.04
C GLU A 90 2.73 -7.54 22.66
N ALA A 91 2.74 -8.60 21.83
CA ALA A 91 2.73 -9.99 22.31
C ALA A 91 4.05 -10.45 22.96
N VAL A 92 5.17 -9.74 22.74
CA VAL A 92 6.47 -10.12 23.33
C VAL A 92 6.66 -9.52 24.74
N SER A 93 5.96 -8.44 25.09
CA SER A 93 6.12 -7.81 26.41
C SER A 93 5.34 -8.52 27.52
N GLU A 94 4.15 -9.07 27.23
CA GLU A 94 3.32 -9.70 28.27
C GLU A 94 3.86 -11.08 28.71
N ASP A 95 4.49 -11.84 27.80
CA ASP A 95 5.06 -13.15 28.15
C ASP A 95 6.34 -13.04 29.00
N LEU A 96 7.12 -11.97 28.87
CA LEU A 96 8.34 -11.76 29.66
C LEU A 96 8.04 -11.39 31.12
N GLU A 97 6.98 -10.60 31.36
CA GLU A 97 6.61 -10.18 32.72
C GLU A 97 6.01 -11.34 33.55
N LEU A 98 5.32 -12.28 32.91
CA LEU A 98 4.76 -13.45 33.59
C LEU A 98 5.85 -14.44 34.07
N VAL A 99 6.90 -14.64 33.26
CA VAL A 99 8.00 -15.56 33.60
C VAL A 99 8.84 -15.01 34.76
N GLU A 100 9.11 -13.70 34.79
CA GLU A 100 9.84 -13.08 35.91
C GLU A 100 9.07 -13.16 37.24
N HIS A 101 7.73 -13.08 37.22
CA HIS A 101 6.93 -13.18 38.44
C HIS A 101 6.90 -14.60 39.02
N ILE A 102 6.84 -15.62 38.16
CA ILE A 102 6.84 -17.03 38.59
C ILE A 102 8.21 -17.41 39.18
N GLU A 103 9.31 -16.95 38.61
CA GLU A 103 10.66 -17.23 39.13
C GLU A 103 10.93 -16.56 40.48
N LYS A 104 10.43 -15.33 40.69
CA LYS A 104 10.55 -14.61 41.97
C LYS A 104 9.72 -15.25 43.09
N GLU A 105 8.53 -15.77 42.79
CA GLU A 105 7.72 -16.47 43.80
C GLU A 105 8.30 -17.85 44.18
N GLN A 106 8.90 -18.59 43.24
CA GLN A 106 9.49 -19.90 43.56
C GLN A 106 10.79 -19.83 44.37
N GLN A 107 11.51 -18.70 44.35
CA GLN A 107 12.69 -18.48 45.19
C GLN A 107 12.36 -18.10 46.64
N LEU A 108 11.15 -17.61 46.92
CA LEU A 108 10.75 -17.19 48.28
C LEU A 108 10.19 -18.33 49.14
N VAL A 109 9.99 -19.53 48.59
CA VAL A 109 9.35 -20.68 49.27
C VAL A 109 10.37 -21.80 49.62
N LYS A 110 11.67 -21.48 49.68
CA LYS A 110 12.71 -22.40 50.17
C LYS A 110 13.35 -21.92 51.47
#